data_AF-A0AAV6NQH8-F1
#
_entry.id   AF-A0AAV6NQH8-F1
#
_cell.length_a   1.000
_cell.length_b   1.000
_cell.length_c   1.000
_cell.angle_alpha   90.00
_cell.angle_beta   90.00
_cell.angle_gamma   90.00
#
_symmetry.space_group_name_H-M   'P 1'
#
loop_
_entity.id
_entity.type
_entity.pdbx_description
1 polymer ?
#
loop_
_entity_poly.entity_id
_entity_poly.type
_entity_poly.pdbx_seq_one_letter_code
_entity_poly.pdbx_strand_id
1 'polypeptide(L)'
;MVSLDIITIGSGCSIHWKLWCLSADGSEYSGHYGPDVNVDKLKDFHRRRLQILVDASPDLLAFETIPNKLEAQACVELLEEENVQIPSWICFSSVDGENAPSGESFEKCLHAINKSDKVTAVGINCTPPHFIEALICKFKELTNKHIVVYPNSGEVWDGRAKKWLPSNCFGDDKFESF
;
A
#
# COMPACT_ATOMS: atom_id res chain seq x y z
N MET A 1 -5.17 12.66 -1.32
CA MET A 1 -3.71 12.55 -1.32
C MET A 1 -3.36 11.10 -1.06
N VAL A 2 -3.44 10.26 -2.08
CA VAL A 2 -2.76 8.95 -2.04
C VAL A 2 -1.30 9.11 -2.39
N SER A 3 -0.55 8.36 -1.60
CA SER A 3 0.89 8.27 -1.57
C SER A 3 1.24 6.91 -2.15
N LEU A 4 1.90 6.89 -3.30
CA LEU A 4 2.91 5.87 -3.51
C LEU A 4 4.12 6.34 -2.72
N ASP A 5 4.22 5.91 -1.46
CA ASP A 5 5.40 6.16 -0.65
C ASP A 5 6.41 5.05 -0.95
N ILE A 6 7.24 5.26 -1.95
CA ILE A 6 8.45 4.43 -2.08
C ILE A 6 9.46 4.95 -1.07
N ILE A 7 9.35 4.40 0.13
CA ILE A 7 10.30 4.60 1.20
C ILE A 7 11.56 3.83 0.84
N THR A 8 12.63 4.60 0.66
CA THR A 8 13.99 4.07 0.70
C THR A 8 14.41 4.02 2.15
N ILE A 9 14.53 2.82 2.71
CA ILE A 9 15.19 2.63 4.00
C ILE A 9 16.67 2.53 3.67
N GLY A 10 17.47 3.46 4.21
CA GLY A 10 18.91 3.58 4.01
C GLY A 10 19.58 3.71 5.38
N SER A 11 20.82 3.23 5.52
CA SER A 11 21.65 3.24 6.74
C SER A 11 22.00 4.62 7.36
N GLY A 12 21.17 5.64 7.18
CA GLY A 12 21.30 6.93 7.87
C GLY A 12 20.21 7.97 7.57
N CYS A 13 19.30 7.72 6.63
CA CYS A 13 18.20 8.65 6.34
C CYS A 13 17.05 7.90 5.65
N SER A 14 15.88 7.82 6.27
CA SER A 14 14.65 7.45 5.55
C SER A 14 14.27 8.64 4.67
N ILE A 15 14.49 8.54 3.37
CA ILE A 15 13.98 9.54 2.45
C ILE A 15 12.58 9.10 2.05
N HIS A 16 11.58 9.80 2.60
CA HIS A 16 10.17 9.61 2.30
C HIS A 16 9.83 10.40 1.03
N TRP A 17 9.86 9.74 -0.12
CA TRP A 17 9.43 10.36 -1.37
C TRP A 17 7.92 10.21 -1.52
N LYS A 18 7.18 11.25 -1.11
CA LYS A 18 5.73 11.34 -1.29
C LYS A 18 5.39 11.67 -2.75
N LEU A 19 5.39 10.68 -3.65
CA LEU A 19 5.37 10.95 -5.09
C LEU A 19 4.07 10.58 -5.83
N TRP A 20 3.14 11.54 -5.82
CA TRP A 20 2.12 11.84 -6.85
C TRP A 20 0.97 10.84 -7.08
N CYS A 21 -0.24 11.40 -7.20
CA CYS A 21 -1.47 10.69 -7.50
C CYS A 21 -1.68 10.50 -9.01
N LEU A 22 -2.23 9.36 -9.45
CA LEU A 22 -2.57 9.09 -10.86
C LEU A 22 -3.64 10.09 -11.38
N SER A 23 -4.58 10.47 -10.52
CA SER A 23 -5.59 11.51 -10.76
C SER A 23 -5.81 12.30 -9.48
N ALA A 24 -5.93 13.63 -9.56
CA ALA A 24 -6.11 14.49 -8.38
C ALA A 24 -7.57 14.53 -7.87
N ASP A 25 -8.38 13.54 -8.23
CA ASP A 25 -9.84 13.50 -8.03
C ASP A 25 -10.31 12.62 -6.85
N GLY A 26 -9.39 11.96 -6.13
CA GLY A 26 -9.76 11.05 -5.05
C GLY A 26 -9.99 9.60 -5.50
N SER A 27 -9.87 9.28 -6.79
CA SER A 27 -9.97 7.90 -7.33
C SER A 27 -8.97 6.92 -6.70
N GLU A 28 -7.95 7.48 -6.11
CA GLU A 28 -6.93 6.84 -5.32
C GLU A 28 -7.43 6.19 -4.02
N TYR A 29 -8.44 6.76 -3.36
CA TYR A 29 -9.07 6.19 -2.16
C TYR A 29 -10.21 5.25 -2.53
N SER A 30 -10.66 5.28 -3.78
CA SER A 30 -11.66 4.36 -4.29
C SER A 30 -11.03 3.24 -5.12
N GLY A 31 -9.79 3.34 -5.56
CA GLY A 31 -9.16 2.43 -6.52
C GLY A 31 -9.82 2.40 -7.90
N HIS A 32 -10.74 3.32 -8.22
CA HIS A 32 -11.50 3.35 -9.47
C HIS A 32 -10.93 4.39 -10.45
N TYR A 33 -9.92 4.00 -11.22
CA TYR A 33 -9.21 4.90 -12.15
C TYR A 33 -9.93 5.17 -13.49
N GLY A 34 -11.11 4.59 -13.70
CA GLY A 34 -11.86 4.69 -14.95
C GLY A 34 -11.59 3.53 -15.93
N PRO A 35 -12.45 3.36 -16.95
CA PRO A 35 -12.44 2.18 -17.83
C PRO A 35 -11.21 2.11 -18.75
N ASP A 36 -10.56 3.24 -19.01
CA ASP A 36 -9.42 3.31 -19.91
C ASP A 36 -8.09 2.97 -19.24
N VAL A 37 -8.06 2.72 -17.92
CA VAL A 37 -6.84 2.41 -17.17
C VAL A 37 -6.64 0.91 -17.09
N ASN A 38 -5.54 0.44 -17.68
CA ASN A 38 -5.12 -0.95 -17.68
C ASN A 38 -3.74 -1.11 -17.02
N VAL A 39 -3.28 -2.35 -16.91
CA VAL A 39 -1.98 -2.69 -16.30
C VAL A 39 -0.83 -1.96 -16.99
N ASP A 40 -0.80 -1.93 -18.33
CA ASP A 40 0.29 -1.26 -19.07
C ASP A 40 0.37 0.24 -18.79
N LYS A 41 -0.76 0.94 -18.72
CA LYS A 41 -0.77 2.36 -18.34
C LYS A 41 -0.28 2.59 -16.91
N LEU A 42 -0.63 1.69 -15.99
CA LEU A 42 -0.13 1.75 -14.60
C LEU A 42 1.37 1.47 -14.54
N LYS A 43 1.87 0.52 -15.33
CA LYS A 43 3.31 0.27 -15.48
C LYS A 43 4.02 1.48 -16.05
N ASP A 44 3.52 2.07 -17.13
CA ASP A 44 4.11 3.28 -17.74
C ASP A 44 4.17 4.45 -16.74
N PHE A 45 3.12 4.61 -15.93
CA PHE A 45 3.10 5.59 -14.86
C PHE A 45 4.19 5.32 -13.82
N HIS A 46 4.34 4.08 -13.36
CA HIS A 46 5.28 3.73 -12.28
C HIS A 46 6.73 3.54 -12.74
N ARG A 47 6.97 3.17 -14.01
CA ARG A 47 8.28 2.76 -14.53
C ARG A 47 9.37 3.80 -14.31
N ARG A 48 9.12 5.05 -14.70
CA ARG A 48 10.13 6.11 -14.54
C ARG A 48 10.46 6.35 -13.07
N ARG A 49 9.47 6.25 -12.17
CA ARG A 49 9.65 6.44 -10.73
C ARG A 49 10.50 5.31 -10.15
N LEU A 50 10.13 4.07 -10.48
CA LEU A 50 10.86 2.88 -10.06
C LEU A 50 12.33 2.96 -10.48
N GLN A 51 12.61 3.29 -11.74
CA GLN A 51 13.99 3.41 -12.23
C GLN A 51 14.81 4.44 -11.45
N ILE A 52 14.26 5.63 -11.21
CA ILE A 52 14.93 6.67 -10.41
C ILE A 52 15.26 6.17 -9.00
N LEU A 53 14.32 5.45 -8.38
CA LEU A 53 14.48 4.96 -7.01
C LEU A 53 15.44 3.78 -6.94
N VAL A 54 15.40 2.86 -7.92
CA VAL A 54 16.37 1.78 -8.04
C VAL A 54 17.78 2.31 -8.27
N ASP A 55 17.94 3.33 -9.12
CA ASP A 55 19.23 3.99 -9.38
C ASP A 55 19.82 4.61 -8.09
N ALA A 56 18.96 5.07 -7.18
CA ALA A 56 19.37 5.57 -5.87
C ALA A 56 19.87 4.47 -4.90
N SER A 57 19.79 3.20 -5.30
CA SER A 57 20.28 2.02 -4.56
C SER A 57 19.79 1.92 -3.11
N PRO A 58 18.47 1.91 -2.87
CA PRO A 58 17.91 1.79 -1.52
C PRO A 58 18.04 0.38 -0.97
N ASP A 59 17.97 0.23 0.36
CA ASP A 59 17.99 -1.10 0.99
C ASP A 59 16.64 -1.85 0.78
N LEU A 60 15.55 -1.10 0.55
CA LEU A 60 14.19 -1.64 0.38
C LEU A 60 13.33 -0.70 -0.48
N LEU A 61 12.37 -1.27 -1.23
CA LEU A 61 11.31 -0.54 -1.92
C LEU A 61 9.94 -0.81 -1.27
N ALA A 62 9.27 0.25 -0.83
CA ALA A 62 7.92 0.19 -0.29
C ALA A 62 6.88 0.60 -1.35
N PHE A 63 5.89 -0.24 -1.66
CA PHE A 63 4.72 0.20 -2.42
C PHE A 63 3.57 0.33 -1.44
N GLU A 64 3.16 1.56 -1.13
CA GLU A 64 2.17 1.82 -0.08
C GLU A 64 0.82 2.24 -0.64
N THR A 65 -0.23 1.98 0.13
CA THR A 65 -1.61 2.43 -0.16
C THR A 65 -2.10 1.99 -1.54
N ILE A 66 -1.71 0.79 -2.00
CA ILE A 66 -2.20 0.25 -3.28
C ILE A 66 -3.70 -0.03 -3.14
N PRO A 67 -4.57 0.55 -3.99
CA PRO A 67 -6.01 0.53 -3.74
C PRO A 67 -6.76 -0.57 -4.50
N ASN A 68 -6.11 -1.28 -5.44
CA ASN A 68 -6.76 -2.29 -6.26
C ASN A 68 -5.80 -3.38 -6.75
N LYS A 69 -6.37 -4.47 -7.30
CA LYS A 69 -5.55 -5.59 -7.80
C LYS A 69 -4.74 -5.24 -9.05
N LEU A 70 -5.25 -4.34 -9.91
CA LEU A 70 -4.61 -4.02 -11.20
C LEU A 70 -3.29 -3.30 -10.99
N GLU A 71 -3.23 -2.39 -10.04
CA GLU A 71 -2.02 -1.67 -9.68
C GLU A 71 -1.05 -2.54 -8.91
N ALA A 72 -1.54 -3.42 -8.03
CA ALA A 72 -0.70 -4.44 -7.41
C ALA A 72 -0.04 -5.34 -8.46
N GLN A 73 -0.81 -5.79 -9.45
CA GLN A 73 -0.29 -6.57 -10.59
C GLN A 73 0.72 -5.76 -11.40
N ALA A 74 0.43 -4.50 -11.71
CA ALA A 74 1.35 -3.63 -12.44
C ALA A 74 2.68 -3.45 -11.70
N CYS A 75 2.66 -3.25 -10.38
CA CYS A 75 3.88 -3.14 -9.57
C CYS A 75 4.71 -4.42 -9.62
N VAL A 76 4.07 -5.59 -9.48
CA VAL A 76 4.74 -6.89 -9.56
C VAL A 76 5.36 -7.10 -10.94
N GLU A 77 4.59 -6.93 -12.01
CA GLU A 77 5.08 -7.09 -13.38
C GLU A 77 6.25 -6.15 -13.67
N LEU A 78 6.17 -4.91 -13.20
CA LEU A 78 7.22 -3.91 -13.39
C LEU A 78 8.51 -4.28 -12.65
N LEU A 79 8.42 -4.81 -11.42
CA LEU A 79 9.59 -5.32 -10.69
C LEU A 79 10.30 -6.47 -11.43
N GLU A 80 9.53 -7.33 -12.08
CA GLU A 80 10.05 -8.43 -12.90
C GLU A 80 10.66 -7.92 -14.23
N GLU A 81 9.94 -7.06 -14.95
CA GLU A 81 10.37 -6.47 -16.23
C GLU A 81 11.70 -5.70 -16.10
N GLU A 82 11.83 -4.88 -15.06
CA GLU A 82 13.04 -4.09 -14.79
C GLU A 82 14.11 -4.92 -14.03
N ASN A 83 13.84 -6.21 -13.76
CA ASN A 83 14.70 -7.15 -13.05
C ASN A 83 15.28 -6.58 -11.74
N VAL A 84 14.43 -5.93 -10.94
CA VAL A 84 14.84 -5.29 -9.68
C VAL A 84 15.33 -6.35 -8.69
N GLN A 85 16.47 -6.11 -8.04
CA GLN A 85 17.04 -7.02 -7.03
C GLN A 85 16.83 -6.54 -5.60
N ILE A 86 16.37 -5.30 -5.43
CA ILE A 86 16.10 -4.70 -4.13
C ILE A 86 14.83 -5.36 -3.56
N PRO A 87 14.83 -5.85 -2.31
CA PRO A 87 13.64 -6.40 -1.70
C PRO A 87 12.52 -5.36 -1.66
N SER A 88 11.28 -5.81 -1.79
CA SER A 88 10.12 -4.91 -1.79
C SER A 88 8.94 -5.43 -1.00
N TRP A 89 8.09 -4.52 -0.55
CA TRP A 89 6.77 -4.85 -0.02
C TRP A 89 5.65 -4.14 -0.76
N ILE A 90 4.45 -4.72 -0.71
CA ILE A 90 3.23 -4.08 -1.21
C ILE A 90 2.20 -4.02 -0.09
N CYS A 91 1.83 -2.80 0.31
CA CYS A 91 0.82 -2.53 1.32
C CYS A 91 -0.47 -2.00 0.68
N PHE A 92 -1.59 -2.53 1.15
CA PHE A 92 -2.93 -2.06 0.83
C PHE A 92 -3.49 -1.23 1.98
N SER A 93 -4.49 -0.41 1.70
CA SER A 93 -5.37 0.13 2.74
C SER A 93 -6.70 -0.61 2.77
N SER A 94 -7.48 -0.42 3.82
CA SER A 94 -8.85 -0.93 3.91
C SER A 94 -9.72 0.04 4.69
N VAL A 95 -10.95 0.22 4.23
CA VAL A 95 -11.95 1.09 4.89
C VAL A 95 -13.03 0.27 5.59
N ASP A 96 -13.25 -0.98 5.18
CA ASP A 96 -14.25 -1.90 5.70
C ASP A 96 -13.64 -3.05 6.51
N GLY A 97 -12.31 -3.19 6.51
CA GLY A 97 -11.60 -4.28 7.16
C GLY A 97 -11.65 -5.61 6.40
N GLU A 98 -12.20 -5.62 5.19
CA GLU A 98 -12.42 -6.85 4.42
C GLU A 98 -11.84 -6.80 3.01
N ASN A 99 -11.92 -5.64 2.35
CA ASN A 99 -11.59 -5.47 0.94
C ASN A 99 -10.57 -4.35 0.74
N ALA A 100 -9.94 -4.37 -0.43
CA ALA A 100 -9.19 -3.24 -0.96
C ALA A 100 -10.17 -2.08 -1.26
N PRO A 101 -9.70 -0.83 -1.35
CA PRO A 101 -10.55 0.33 -1.63
C PRO A 101 -11.38 0.23 -2.91
N SER A 102 -10.93 -0.53 -3.92
CA SER A 102 -11.71 -0.86 -5.13
C SER A 102 -12.89 -1.82 -4.91
N GLY A 103 -13.08 -2.32 -3.68
CA GLY A 103 -14.08 -3.35 -3.35
C GLY A 103 -13.64 -4.76 -3.72
N GLU A 104 -12.40 -4.94 -4.18
CA GLU A 104 -11.87 -6.26 -4.51
C GLU A 104 -11.38 -6.99 -3.26
N SER A 105 -11.61 -8.30 -3.20
CA SER A 105 -11.13 -9.12 -2.09
C SER A 105 -9.60 -9.21 -2.08
N PHE A 106 -9.01 -9.24 -0.88
CA PHE A 106 -7.56 -9.39 -0.72
C PHE A 106 -7.01 -10.68 -1.34
N GLU A 107 -7.81 -11.74 -1.45
CA GLU A 107 -7.43 -12.95 -2.19
C GLU A 107 -7.10 -12.64 -3.66
N LYS A 108 -7.92 -11.81 -4.32
CA LYS A 108 -7.67 -11.39 -5.70
C LYS A 108 -6.47 -10.45 -5.79
N CYS A 109 -6.32 -9.53 -4.84
CA CYS A 109 -5.20 -8.59 -4.80
C CYS A 109 -3.85 -9.29 -4.59
N LEU A 110 -3.80 -10.29 -3.70
CA LEU A 110 -2.59 -11.04 -3.36
C LEU A 110 -2.22 -12.09 -4.42
N HIS A 111 -3.11 -12.41 -5.36
CA HIS A 111 -2.88 -13.47 -6.35
C HIS A 111 -1.62 -13.25 -7.21
N ALA A 112 -1.41 -12.04 -7.73
CA ALA A 112 -0.21 -11.73 -8.52
C ALA A 112 1.04 -11.66 -7.62
N ILE A 113 0.89 -11.07 -6.44
CA ILE A 113 1.99 -10.88 -5.48
C ILE A 113 2.56 -12.22 -5.02
N ASN A 114 1.69 -13.18 -4.68
CA ASN A 114 2.09 -14.50 -4.21
C ASN A 114 2.89 -15.32 -5.23
N LYS A 115 2.83 -14.98 -6.52
CA LYS A 115 3.57 -15.66 -7.59
C LYS A 115 4.96 -15.08 -7.86
N SER A 116 5.26 -13.90 -7.33
CA SER A 116 6.53 -13.22 -7.57
C SER A 116 7.45 -13.34 -6.37
N ASP A 117 8.72 -13.62 -6.63
CA ASP A 117 9.78 -13.63 -5.61
C ASP A 117 10.37 -12.23 -5.37
N LYS A 118 10.04 -11.24 -6.22
CA LYS A 118 10.49 -9.84 -6.09
C LYS A 118 9.83 -9.10 -4.93
N VAL A 119 8.66 -9.57 -4.50
CA VAL A 119 7.93 -9.02 -3.35
C VAL A 119 8.14 -9.94 -2.16
N THR A 120 8.85 -9.45 -1.15
CA THR A 120 9.25 -10.21 0.04
C THR A 120 8.19 -10.14 1.14
N ALA A 121 7.42 -9.04 1.17
CA ALA A 121 6.38 -8.83 2.17
C ALA A 121 5.11 -8.19 1.58
N VAL A 122 3.99 -8.42 2.25
CA VAL A 122 2.71 -7.76 1.96
C VAL A 122 2.18 -7.13 3.23
N GLY A 123 1.33 -6.11 3.11
CA GLY A 123 0.93 -5.42 4.32
C GLY A 123 -0.33 -4.62 4.23
N ILE A 124 -0.64 -4.02 5.38
CA ILE A 124 -1.76 -3.10 5.56
C ILE A 124 -1.23 -1.79 6.13
N ASN A 125 -1.57 -0.68 5.47
CA ASN A 125 -1.28 0.66 5.95
C ASN A 125 -2.49 1.58 5.85
N CYS A 126 -2.47 2.68 6.59
CA CYS A 126 -3.52 3.70 6.55
C CYS A 126 -4.95 3.19 6.86
N THR A 127 -5.05 2.01 7.49
CA THR A 127 -6.30 1.36 7.90
C THR A 127 -6.59 1.65 9.37
N PRO A 128 -7.87 1.83 9.77
CA PRO A 128 -8.24 1.95 11.18
C PRO A 128 -7.71 0.80 12.05
N PRO A 129 -7.11 1.09 13.22
CA PRO A 129 -6.50 0.08 14.09
C PRO A 129 -7.41 -1.11 14.45
N HIS A 130 -8.71 -0.86 14.61
CA HIS A 130 -9.68 -1.90 14.99
C HIS A 130 -9.89 -2.99 13.92
N PHE A 131 -9.48 -2.76 12.68
CA PHE A 131 -9.54 -3.78 11.62
C PHE A 131 -8.25 -4.60 11.50
N ILE A 132 -7.15 -4.15 12.10
CA ILE A 132 -5.82 -4.70 11.84
C ILE A 132 -5.69 -6.17 12.24
N GLU A 133 -6.17 -6.54 13.42
CA GLU A 133 -6.04 -7.92 13.91
C GLU A 133 -6.72 -8.92 12.96
N ALA A 134 -7.96 -8.63 12.55
CA ALA A 134 -8.71 -9.46 11.61
C ALA A 134 -8.01 -9.55 10.24
N LEU A 135 -7.48 -8.43 9.74
CA LEU A 135 -6.74 -8.39 8.48
C LEU A 135 -5.43 -9.18 8.53
N ILE A 136 -4.69 -9.12 9.63
CA ILE A 136 -3.47 -9.93 9.80
C ILE A 136 -3.82 -11.42 9.74
N CYS A 137 -4.85 -11.86 10.46
CA CYS A 137 -5.29 -13.26 10.43
C CYS A 137 -5.66 -13.69 9.01
N LYS A 138 -6.45 -12.86 8.30
CA LYS A 138 -6.80 -13.10 6.89
C LYS A 138 -5.57 -13.19 5.98
N PHE A 139 -4.60 -12.29 6.13
CA PHE A 139 -3.39 -12.29 5.30
C PHE A 139 -2.52 -13.53 5.55
N LYS A 140 -2.44 -14.01 6.80
CA LYS A 140 -1.72 -15.25 7.14
C LYS A 140 -2.32 -16.49 6.47
N GLU A 141 -3.62 -16.49 6.19
CA GLU A 141 -4.28 -17.58 5.46
C GLU A 141 -4.03 -17.49 3.95
N LEU A 142 -3.82 -16.28 3.43
CA LEU A 142 -3.71 -16.02 1.99
C LEU A 142 -2.28 -15.98 1.47
N THR A 143 -1.26 -15.84 2.32
CA THR A 143 0.14 -15.75 1.88
C THR A 143 1.13 -16.34 2.89
N ASN A 144 2.27 -16.81 2.38
CA ASN A 144 3.43 -17.21 3.17
C ASN A 144 4.50 -16.09 3.28
N LYS A 145 4.25 -14.93 2.66
CA LYS A 145 5.16 -13.78 2.71
C LYS A 145 5.11 -13.10 4.08
N HIS A 146 6.13 -12.31 4.41
CA HIS A 146 6.10 -11.51 5.63
C HIS A 146 4.93 -10.53 5.61
N ILE A 147 4.35 -10.28 6.78
CA ILE A 147 3.22 -9.35 6.93
C ILE A 147 3.72 -8.09 7.63
N VAL A 148 3.54 -6.93 6.99
CA VAL A 148 3.92 -5.60 7.50
C VAL A 148 2.66 -4.81 7.80
N VAL A 149 2.61 -4.15 8.96
CA VAL A 149 1.43 -3.36 9.34
C VAL A 149 1.81 -2.07 10.04
N TYR A 150 1.25 -0.96 9.59
CA TYR A 150 1.37 0.37 10.20
C TYR A 150 0.05 1.14 9.98
N PRO A 151 -0.92 0.99 10.91
CA PRO A 151 -2.25 1.59 10.77
C PRO A 151 -2.21 3.12 10.88
N ASN A 152 -3.32 3.76 10.54
CA ASN A 152 -3.51 5.17 10.89
C ASN A 152 -3.78 5.34 12.41
N SER A 153 -3.86 6.58 12.89
CA SER A 153 -4.16 6.89 14.29
C SER A 153 -5.57 6.49 14.75
N GLY A 154 -6.40 5.95 13.86
CA GLY A 154 -7.84 5.73 14.08
C GLY A 154 -8.70 6.98 13.89
N GLU A 155 -8.08 8.13 13.65
CA GLU A 155 -8.78 9.36 13.29
C GLU A 155 -9.40 9.24 11.90
N VAL A 156 -10.62 9.75 11.75
CA VAL A 156 -11.35 9.69 10.48
C VAL A 156 -11.29 11.06 9.81
N TRP A 157 -10.78 11.11 8.57
CA TRP A 157 -10.80 12.35 7.80
C TRP A 157 -12.21 12.68 7.30
N ASP A 158 -12.76 13.83 7.74
CA ASP A 158 -13.97 14.39 7.16
C ASP A 158 -13.62 15.26 5.94
N GLY A 159 -13.83 14.72 4.74
CA GLY A 159 -13.55 15.42 3.48
C GLY A 159 -14.40 16.66 3.23
N ARG A 160 -15.56 16.80 3.89
CA ARG A 160 -16.43 17.99 3.79
C ARG A 160 -15.97 19.09 4.73
N ALA A 161 -15.68 18.73 5.97
CA ALA A 161 -15.22 19.67 6.99
C ALA A 161 -13.70 19.94 6.94
N LYS A 162 -12.95 19.20 6.11
CA LYS A 162 -11.49 19.24 5.99
C LYS A 162 -10.79 19.15 7.35
N LYS A 163 -11.27 18.26 8.21
CA LYS A 163 -10.73 18.05 9.57
C LYS A 163 -10.62 16.56 9.88
N TRP A 164 -9.68 16.23 10.76
CA TRP A 164 -9.61 14.93 11.40
C TRP A 164 -10.65 14.86 12.52
N LEU A 165 -11.44 13.80 12.51
CA LEU A 165 -12.35 13.44 13.61
C LEU A 165 -11.58 12.52 14.57
N PRO A 166 -11.74 12.71 15.88
CA PRO A 166 -11.07 11.89 16.88
C PRO A 166 -11.44 10.42 16.70
N SER A 167 -10.48 9.55 17.01
CA SER A 167 -10.65 8.11 16.99
C SER A 167 -11.74 7.68 17.99
N ASN A 168 -12.64 6.79 17.56
CA ASN A 168 -13.57 6.10 18.46
C ASN A 168 -12.97 4.80 19.01
N CYS A 169 -11.68 4.53 18.77
CA CYS A 169 -11.03 3.32 19.29
C CYS A 169 -11.02 3.39 20.83
N PHE A 170 -11.55 2.35 21.46
CA PHE A 170 -11.70 2.28 22.91
C PHE A 170 -10.35 2.41 23.63
N GLY A 171 -10.25 3.40 24.52
CA GLY A 171 -9.28 3.41 25.62
C GLY A 171 -7.88 3.94 25.29
N ASP A 172 -7.79 5.21 24.88
CA ASP A 172 -6.53 5.97 24.85
C ASP A 172 -5.77 5.93 26.20
N ASP A 173 -6.47 5.58 27.29
CA ASP A 173 -5.93 5.46 28.64
C ASP A 173 -5.16 4.14 28.91
N LYS A 174 -5.02 3.23 27.94
CA LYS A 174 -4.40 1.89 28.15
C LYS A 174 -3.24 1.56 27.21
N PHE A 175 -2.64 2.54 26.56
CA PHE A 175 -1.37 2.33 25.86
C PHE A 175 -0.21 2.39 26.86
N GLU A 176 -0.02 1.33 27.64
CA GLU A 176 1.24 1.11 28.35
C GLU A 176 2.22 0.43 27.39
N SER A 177 3.33 1.12 27.10
CA SER A 177 4.47 0.54 26.40
C SER A 177 5.08 -0.57 27.26
N PHE A 178 5.02 -1.81 26.78
CA PHE A 178 5.79 -2.94 27.32
C PHE A 178 7.16 -3.02 26.63
#